data_AF-A0A453FQ66-F1
#
_entry.id   AF-A0A453FQ66-F1
#
_cell.length_a   1.000
_cell.length_b   1.000
_cell.length_c   1.000
_cell.angle_alpha   90.00
_cell.angle_beta   90.00
_cell.angle_gamma   90.00
#
_symmetry.space_group_name_H-M   'P 1'
#
loop_
_entity.id
_entity.type
_entity.pdbx_description
1 polymer ?
#
loop_
_entity_poly.entity_id
_entity_poly.type
_entity_poly.pdbx_seq_one_letter_code
_entity_poly.pdbx_strand_id
1 'polypeptide(L)'
;MDLYVFATPYRVTWDYYFLGREHTLEIKEWESKAEYDYVKHNGVSIFLMPSGTIGTLRALWDVFPLFTNTGWGENANLAFLKKHMGATFEERPKPWVSELNPDDIQSGDFLVLSKIRGRWGGFETLEKWVTGAYAGHTAVCLRDSEGKLWVGESGHENEE
;
A
#
# COMPACT_ATOMS: atom_id res chain seq x y z
N MET A 1 -5.20 4.96 27.64
CA MET A 1 -6.21 3.99 27.17
C MET A 1 -5.44 2.98 26.35
N ASP A 2 -5.36 1.77 26.88
CA ASP A 2 -4.62 0.68 26.25
C ASP A 2 -5.64 -0.31 25.69
N LEU A 3 -5.46 -0.68 24.43
CA LEU A 3 -6.30 -1.67 23.75
C LEU A 3 -5.58 -3.01 23.81
N TYR A 4 -6.22 -4.00 24.43
CA TYR A 4 -5.70 -5.35 24.51
C TYR A 4 -6.44 -6.21 23.50
N VAL A 5 -5.69 -6.90 22.63
CA VAL A 5 -6.21 -7.87 21.69
C VAL A 5 -5.94 -9.26 22.24
N PHE A 6 -7.00 -10.06 22.35
CA PHE A 6 -6.97 -11.42 22.83
C PHE A 6 -7.27 -12.34 21.65
N ALA A 7 -6.35 -13.24 21.34
CA ALA A 7 -6.43 -14.07 20.14
C ALA A 7 -6.21 -15.55 20.44
N THR A 8 -7.02 -16.38 19.78
CA THR A 8 -6.81 -17.81 19.57
C THR A 8 -6.75 -18.05 18.06
N PRO A 9 -6.38 -19.27 17.59
CA PRO A 9 -6.51 -19.62 16.17
C PRO A 9 -7.95 -19.60 15.64
N TYR A 10 -8.95 -19.50 16.53
CA TYR A 10 -10.37 -19.56 16.19
C TYR A 10 -10.99 -18.15 16.16
N ARG A 11 -10.62 -17.28 17.11
CA ARG A 11 -11.19 -15.93 17.22
C ARG A 11 -10.18 -14.86 17.61
N VAL A 12 -10.58 -13.62 17.33
CA VAL A 12 -9.94 -12.40 17.85
C VAL A 12 -11.00 -11.58 18.56
N THR A 13 -10.72 -11.16 19.79
CA THR A 13 -11.54 -10.21 20.55
C THR A 13 -10.64 -9.13 21.16
N TRP A 14 -11.22 -8.08 21.72
CA TRP A 14 -10.47 -6.98 22.32
C TRP A 14 -11.22 -6.33 23.48
N ASP A 15 -10.46 -5.72 24.40
CA ASP A 15 -11.00 -4.88 25.46
C ASP A 15 -10.08 -3.67 25.71
N TYR A 16 -10.61 -2.60 26.29
CA TYR A 16 -9.88 -1.37 26.54
C TYR A 16 -9.84 -1.04 28.04
N TYR A 17 -8.64 -0.71 28.52
CA TYR A 17 -8.43 -0.37 29.92
C TYR A 17 -7.86 1.05 30.05
N PHE A 18 -8.45 1.81 30.98
CA PHE A 18 -8.05 3.19 31.25
C PHE A 18 -7.10 3.34 32.45
N LEU A 19 -7.08 2.35 33.35
CA LEU A 19 -6.36 2.39 34.61
C LEU A 19 -5.44 1.16 34.72
N GLY A 20 -4.22 1.34 35.21
CA GLY A 20 -3.28 0.26 35.49
C GLY A 20 -3.64 -0.48 36.79
N ARG A 21 -4.73 -1.25 36.76
CA ARG A 21 -5.21 -2.12 37.84
C ARG A 21 -5.51 -3.51 37.29
N GLU A 22 -5.88 -4.43 38.17
CA GLU A 22 -6.35 -5.76 37.74
C GLU A 22 -7.64 -5.64 36.93
N HIS A 23 -7.72 -6.39 35.84
CA HIS A 23 -8.87 -6.48 34.96
C HIS A 23 -9.17 -7.95 34.65
N THR A 24 -10.45 -8.25 34.45
CA THR A 24 -10.93 -9.60 34.13
C THR A 24 -11.61 -9.59 32.77
N LEU A 25 -11.11 -10.40 31.84
CA LEU A 25 -11.78 -10.68 30.58
C LEU A 25 -12.72 -11.88 30.76
N GLU A 26 -14.01 -11.69 30.50
CA GLU A 26 -15.01 -12.76 30.53
C GLU A 26 -15.31 -13.26 29.12
N ILE A 27 -15.10 -14.57 28.87
CA ILE A 27 -15.47 -15.25 27.63
C ILE A 27 -16.70 -16.11 27.92
N LYS A 28 -17.87 -15.65 27.45
CA LYS A 28 -19.17 -16.29 27.75
C LYS A 28 -19.28 -17.71 27.18
N GLU A 29 -18.76 -17.92 25.97
CA GLU A 29 -18.76 -19.21 25.30
C GLU A 29 -17.57 -19.33 24.36
N TRP A 30 -17.04 -20.55 24.25
CA TRP A 30 -16.02 -20.93 23.27
C TRP A 30 -16.68 -21.27 21.93
N GLU A 31 -16.00 -20.98 20.83
CA GLU A 31 -16.53 -21.17 19.47
C GLU A 31 -16.78 -22.64 19.18
N SER A 32 -15.92 -23.48 19.75
CA SER A 32 -16.00 -24.91 19.64
C SER A 32 -15.27 -25.60 20.79
N LYS A 33 -15.48 -26.90 20.92
CA LYS A 33 -14.67 -27.76 21.80
C LYS A 33 -13.17 -27.67 21.46
N ALA A 34 -12.83 -27.50 20.18
CA ALA A 34 -11.45 -27.40 19.75
C ALA A 34 -10.77 -26.12 20.25
N GLU A 35 -11.48 -24.99 20.27
CA GLU A 35 -10.97 -23.75 20.88
C GLU A 35 -10.77 -23.93 22.39
N TYR A 36 -11.74 -24.51 23.09
CA TYR A 36 -11.63 -24.78 24.52
C TYR A 36 -10.41 -25.66 24.85
N ASP A 37 -10.25 -26.76 24.12
CA ASP A 37 -9.12 -27.67 24.30
C ASP A 37 -7.80 -26.96 23.95
N TYR A 38 -7.77 -26.14 22.89
CA TYR A 38 -6.60 -25.34 22.55
C TYR A 38 -6.20 -24.38 23.68
N VAL A 39 -7.15 -23.58 24.19
CA VAL A 39 -6.89 -22.60 25.26
C VAL A 39 -6.43 -23.30 26.54
N LYS A 40 -6.99 -24.46 26.86
CA LYS A 40 -6.57 -25.25 28.02
C LYS A 40 -5.10 -25.69 27.96
N HIS A 41 -4.58 -25.99 26.77
CA HIS A 41 -3.20 -26.47 26.60
C HIS A 41 -2.20 -25.33 26.30
N ASN A 42 -2.64 -24.27 25.61
CA ASN A 42 -1.76 -23.25 25.05
C ASN A 42 -2.00 -21.84 25.62
N GLY A 43 -3.12 -21.64 26.32
CA GLY A 43 -3.56 -20.32 26.78
C GLY A 43 -4.17 -19.46 25.67
N VAL A 44 -4.27 -18.16 25.94
CA VAL A 44 -4.74 -17.12 25.01
C VAL A 44 -3.58 -16.17 24.73
N SER A 45 -3.34 -15.84 23.46
CA SER A 45 -2.35 -14.83 23.10
C SER A 45 -2.89 -13.44 23.41
N ILE A 46 -2.13 -12.64 24.18
CA ILE A 46 -2.51 -11.29 24.58
C ILE A 46 -1.53 -10.30 23.95
N PHE A 47 -2.05 -9.39 23.15
CA PHE A 47 -1.27 -8.32 22.53
C PHE A 47 -1.71 -6.99 23.10
N LEU A 48 -0.76 -6.25 23.67
CA LEU A 48 -0.96 -4.84 24.00
C LEU A 48 -0.82 -4.03 22.72
N MET A 49 -1.85 -3.26 22.39
CA MET A 49 -1.79 -2.18 21.41
C MET A 49 -1.77 -0.85 22.15
N PRO A 50 -0.59 -0.25 22.36
CA PRO A 50 -0.47 1.08 22.95
C PRO A 50 -1.29 2.10 22.16
N SER A 51 -1.66 3.21 22.79
CA SER A 51 -2.51 4.25 22.18
C SER A 51 -2.02 4.76 20.81
N GLY A 52 -0.72 4.67 20.50
CA GLY A 52 -0.15 5.02 19.20
C GLY A 52 -0.53 4.05 18.06
N THR A 53 -0.85 2.80 18.36
CA THR A 53 -1.14 1.74 17.36
C THR A 53 -2.50 1.94 16.68
N ILE A 54 -3.45 2.64 17.32
CA ILE A 54 -4.73 3.01 16.68
C ILE A 54 -4.49 3.91 15.46
N GLY A 55 -3.50 4.80 15.54
CA GLY A 55 -3.06 5.61 14.40
C GLY A 55 -2.57 4.74 13.24
N THR A 56 -1.78 3.71 13.55
CA THR A 56 -1.29 2.73 12.55
C THR A 56 -2.43 1.97 11.89
N LEU A 57 -3.42 1.50 12.65
CA LEU A 57 -4.59 0.81 12.09
C LEU A 57 -5.41 1.72 11.17
N ARG A 58 -5.57 3.00 11.53
CA ARG A 58 -6.20 4.00 10.66
C ARG A 58 -5.39 4.26 9.40
N ALA A 59 -4.06 4.33 9.50
CA ALA A 59 -3.18 4.50 8.35
C ALA A 59 -3.26 3.30 7.39
N LEU A 60 -3.34 2.06 7.92
CA LEU A 60 -3.53 0.86 7.12
C LEU A 60 -4.81 0.91 6.29
N TRP A 61 -5.89 1.48 6.83
CA TRP A 61 -7.14 1.65 6.08
C TRP A 61 -7.00 2.60 4.89
N ASP A 62 -6.17 3.64 5.01
CA ASP A 62 -5.90 4.60 3.93
C ASP A 62 -4.94 4.02 2.87
N VAL A 63 -4.06 3.08 3.28
CA VAL A 63 -2.96 2.56 2.46
C VAL A 63 -3.28 1.22 1.79
N PHE A 64 -4.00 0.32 2.45
CA PHE A 64 -4.33 -1.02 1.92
C PHE A 64 -5.02 -0.98 0.54
N PRO A 65 -6.03 -0.12 0.29
CA PRO A 65 -6.70 -0.04 -1.00
C PRO A 65 -5.75 0.26 -2.17
N LEU A 66 -4.67 1.01 -1.92
CA LEU A 66 -3.71 1.48 -2.93
C LEU A 66 -3.04 0.33 -3.69
N PHE A 67 -2.90 -0.83 -3.03
CA PHE A 67 -2.22 -2.00 -3.57
C PHE A 67 -3.14 -2.98 -4.30
N THR A 68 -4.42 -2.64 -4.48
CA THR A 68 -5.35 -3.48 -5.23
C THR A 68 -5.33 -3.16 -6.71
N ASN A 69 -5.14 -4.17 -7.57
CA ASN A 69 -5.08 -3.98 -9.03
C ASN A 69 -6.47 -3.95 -9.69
N THR A 70 -7.39 -3.18 -9.12
CA THR A 70 -8.78 -3.06 -9.57
C THR A 70 -9.14 -1.60 -9.85
N GLY A 71 -10.32 -1.35 -10.45
CA GLY A 71 -10.83 0.02 -10.57
C GLY A 71 -11.10 0.67 -9.21
N TRP A 72 -11.38 -0.11 -8.17
CA TRP A 72 -11.47 0.41 -6.80
C TRP A 72 -10.11 0.92 -6.31
N GLY A 73 -9.04 0.15 -6.52
CA GLY A 73 -7.69 0.55 -6.17
C GLY A 73 -7.22 1.77 -6.96
N GLU A 74 -7.50 1.85 -8.25
CA GLU A 74 -7.22 3.03 -9.07
C GLU A 74 -7.90 4.29 -8.50
N ASN A 75 -9.20 4.21 -8.23
CA ASN A 75 -9.93 5.31 -7.60
C ASN A 75 -9.41 5.66 -6.20
N ALA A 76 -8.99 4.66 -5.42
CA ALA A 76 -8.37 4.88 -4.12
C ALA A 76 -7.03 5.61 -4.22
N ASN A 77 -6.19 5.27 -5.20
CA ASN A 77 -4.95 5.99 -5.48
C ASN A 77 -5.21 7.46 -5.84
N LEU A 78 -6.17 7.73 -6.73
CA LEU A 78 -6.58 9.09 -7.08
C LEU A 78 -7.11 9.87 -5.87
N ALA A 79 -7.97 9.24 -5.07
CA ALA A 79 -8.53 9.85 -3.86
C ALA A 79 -7.45 10.14 -2.81
N PHE A 80 -6.47 9.24 -2.66
CA PHE A 80 -5.33 9.43 -1.77
C PHE A 80 -4.49 10.64 -2.17
N LEU A 81 -4.09 10.73 -3.44
CA LEU A 81 -3.31 11.87 -3.95
C LEU A 81 -4.09 13.19 -3.82
N LYS A 82 -5.40 13.17 -4.08
CA LYS A 82 -6.26 14.34 -3.86
C LYS A 82 -6.32 14.76 -2.40
N LYS A 83 -6.50 13.81 -1.48
CA LYS A 83 -6.63 14.05 -0.04
C LYS A 83 -5.33 14.55 0.58
N HIS A 84 -4.21 13.94 0.23
CA HIS A 84 -2.93 14.16 0.91
C HIS A 84 -2.00 15.14 0.19
N MET A 85 -2.16 15.31 -1.11
CA MET A 85 -1.37 16.27 -1.90
C MET A 85 -2.19 17.42 -2.49
N GLY A 86 -3.52 17.34 -2.46
CA GLY A 86 -4.36 18.29 -3.20
C GLY A 86 -4.26 18.14 -4.72
N ALA A 87 -3.68 17.04 -5.21
CA ALA A 87 -3.47 16.80 -6.65
C ALA A 87 -4.73 16.25 -7.32
N THR A 88 -5.02 16.72 -8.53
CA THR A 88 -6.12 16.23 -9.37
C THR A 88 -5.57 15.67 -10.68
N PHE A 89 -6.03 14.48 -11.05
CA PHE A 89 -5.70 13.83 -12.32
C PHE A 89 -6.97 13.74 -13.15
N GLU A 90 -6.96 14.39 -14.30
CA GLU A 90 -8.11 14.41 -15.23
C GLU A 90 -7.87 13.43 -16.37
N GLU A 91 -8.90 12.64 -16.69
CA GLU A 91 -8.85 11.71 -17.81
C GLU A 91 -8.75 12.50 -19.12
N ARG A 92 -7.72 12.21 -19.92
CA ARG A 92 -7.58 12.82 -21.26
C ARG A 92 -8.71 12.35 -22.18
N PRO A 93 -9.20 13.19 -23.11
CA PRO A 93 -10.13 12.75 -24.16
C PRO A 93 -9.56 11.57 -24.96
N LYS A 94 -10.43 10.64 -25.36
CA LYS A 94 -10.06 9.46 -26.16
C LYS A 94 -9.95 9.82 -27.65
N PRO A 95 -9.09 9.12 -28.42
CA PRO A 95 -8.27 7.99 -28.01
C PRO A 95 -6.99 8.41 -27.28
N TRP A 96 -6.54 7.60 -26.31
CA TRP A 96 -5.27 7.81 -25.63
C TRP A 96 -4.12 7.30 -26.48
N VAL A 97 -3.76 8.10 -27.49
CA VAL A 97 -2.57 7.86 -28.30
C VAL A 97 -1.53 8.89 -27.88
N SER A 98 -0.29 8.44 -27.72
CA SER A 98 0.86 9.33 -27.57
C SER A 98 1.82 8.94 -28.68
N GLU A 99 1.78 9.71 -29.76
CA GLU A 99 2.70 9.54 -30.87
C GLU A 99 4.07 10.05 -30.43
N LEU A 100 5.02 9.12 -30.30
CA LEU A 100 6.41 9.41 -30.04
C LEU A 100 7.20 8.99 -31.27
N ASN A 101 7.87 9.95 -31.90
CA ASN A 101 8.81 9.66 -32.96
C ASN A 101 10.17 9.31 -32.34
N PRO A 102 10.69 8.09 -32.53
CA PRO A 102 11.97 7.70 -31.97
C PRO A 102 13.11 8.61 -32.42
N ASP A 103 13.03 9.23 -33.60
CA ASP A 103 14.09 10.09 -34.13
C ASP A 103 14.20 11.42 -33.37
N ASP A 104 13.13 11.86 -32.71
CA ASP A 104 13.13 13.08 -31.89
C ASP A 104 13.75 12.85 -30.49
N ILE A 105 14.01 11.59 -30.12
CA ILE A 105 14.55 11.21 -28.81
C ILE A 105 16.09 11.19 -28.85
N GLN A 106 16.69 11.91 -27.92
CA GLN A 106 18.13 12.03 -27.74
C GLN A 106 18.62 11.23 -26.54
N SER A 107 19.92 10.88 -26.56
CA SER A 107 20.54 10.26 -25.39
C SER A 107 20.57 11.26 -24.24
N GLY A 108 20.03 10.87 -23.09
CA GLY A 108 19.87 11.72 -21.92
C GLY A 108 18.44 12.24 -21.73
N ASP A 109 17.53 12.04 -22.68
CA ASP A 109 16.11 12.36 -22.48
C ASP A 109 15.51 11.47 -21.39
N PHE A 110 14.64 12.06 -20.57
CA PHE A 110 13.95 11.34 -19.50
C PHE A 110 12.54 10.93 -19.94
N LEU A 111 12.22 9.65 -19.71
CA LEU A 111 10.84 9.18 -19.70
C LEU A 111 10.33 9.26 -18.27
N VAL A 112 9.26 10.03 -18.08
CA VAL A 112 8.65 10.25 -16.76
C VAL A 112 7.24 9.67 -16.79
N LEU A 113 6.98 8.73 -15.88
CA LEU A 113 5.70 8.02 -15.80
C LEU A 113 5.04 8.26 -14.44
N SER A 114 3.71 8.34 -14.48
CA SER A 114 2.86 8.38 -13.29
C SER A 114 1.86 7.24 -13.37
N LYS A 115 2.21 6.09 -12.78
CA LYS A 115 1.29 4.95 -12.72
C LYS A 115 0.35 5.13 -11.54
N ILE A 116 -0.95 4.98 -11.78
CA ILE A 116 -2.00 5.06 -10.75
C ILE A 116 -2.50 3.67 -10.36
N ARG A 117 -2.41 2.71 -11.29
CA ARG A 117 -2.88 1.33 -11.13
C ARG A 117 -1.80 0.33 -11.55
N GLY A 118 -1.90 -0.89 -11.03
CA GLY A 118 -1.02 -2.00 -11.37
C GLY A 118 -0.20 -2.46 -10.17
N ARG A 119 0.71 -3.42 -10.40
CA ARG A 119 1.59 -3.99 -9.36
C ARG A 119 2.36 -2.92 -8.56
N TRP A 120 2.71 -1.81 -9.21
CA TRP A 120 3.49 -0.73 -8.64
C TRP A 120 2.68 0.55 -8.37
N GLY A 121 1.38 0.60 -8.70
CA GLY A 121 0.58 1.82 -8.60
C GLY A 121 0.51 2.38 -7.17
N GLY A 122 0.30 1.50 -6.18
CA GLY A 122 0.29 1.91 -4.77
C GLY A 122 1.64 2.44 -4.28
N PHE A 123 2.74 1.80 -4.69
CA PHE A 123 4.09 2.28 -4.36
C PHE A 123 4.38 3.65 -4.98
N GLU A 124 4.09 3.82 -6.27
CA GLU A 124 4.28 5.10 -6.96
C GLU A 124 3.38 6.21 -6.38
N THR A 125 2.18 5.90 -5.92
CA THR A 125 1.31 6.86 -5.22
C THR A 125 1.90 7.33 -3.89
N LEU A 126 2.46 6.41 -3.10
CA LEU A 126 3.13 6.76 -1.86
C LEU A 126 4.41 7.56 -2.12
N GLU A 127 5.17 7.21 -3.15
CA GLU A 127 6.35 7.95 -3.57
C GLU A 127 6.01 9.39 -3.98
N LYS A 128 4.99 9.59 -4.82
CA LYS A 128 4.48 10.92 -5.18
C LYS A 128 4.13 11.73 -3.94
N TRP A 129 3.44 11.11 -2.99
CA TRP A 129 3.06 11.78 -1.74
C TRP A 129 4.26 12.20 -0.90
N VAL A 130 5.23 11.30 -0.69
CA VAL A 130 6.40 11.56 0.16
C VAL A 130 7.35 12.56 -0.49
N THR A 131 7.48 12.56 -1.82
CA THR A 131 8.40 13.43 -2.56
C THR A 131 7.76 14.75 -2.99
N GLY A 132 6.43 14.85 -3.00
CA GLY A 132 5.71 15.96 -3.62
C GLY A 132 5.71 15.94 -5.15
N ALA A 133 6.22 14.88 -5.79
CA ALA A 133 6.27 14.76 -7.24
C ALA A 133 4.93 14.26 -7.83
N TYR A 134 4.69 14.53 -9.11
CA TYR A 134 3.51 14.01 -9.83
C TYR A 134 3.79 12.70 -10.57
N ALA A 135 5.04 12.27 -10.61
CA ALA A 135 5.52 11.05 -11.23
C ALA A 135 6.12 10.11 -10.18
N GLY A 136 6.04 8.81 -10.43
CA GLY A 136 6.58 7.77 -9.55
C GLY A 136 7.59 6.86 -10.25
N HIS A 137 7.93 7.11 -11.51
CA HIS A 137 8.96 6.35 -12.20
C HIS A 137 9.64 7.20 -13.25
N THR A 138 10.96 7.04 -13.36
CA THR A 138 11.77 7.70 -14.37
C THR A 138 12.71 6.71 -15.02
N ALA A 139 12.89 6.84 -16.33
CA ALA A 139 13.88 6.11 -17.10
C ALA A 139 14.65 7.08 -18.00
N VAL A 140 15.82 6.68 -18.47
CA VAL A 140 16.64 7.48 -19.40
C VAL A 140 16.68 6.81 -20.77
N CYS A 141 16.52 7.60 -21.81
CA CYS A 141 16.71 7.17 -23.18
C CYS A 141 18.19 7.27 -23.56
N LEU A 142 18.73 6.22 -24.19
CA LEU A 142 20.12 6.15 -24.62
C LEU A 142 20.20 5.54 -26.01
N ARG A 143 21.14 6.01 -26.83
CA ARG A 143 21.50 5.36 -28.09
C ARG A 143 22.82 4.64 -27.95
N ASP A 144 22.89 3.43 -28.50
CA ASP A 144 24.16 2.72 -28.62
C ASP A 144 25.01 3.25 -29.79
N SER A 145 26.18 2.67 -30.00
CA SER A 145 27.11 3.05 -31.07
C SER A 145 26.54 2.84 -32.48
N GLU A 146 25.51 2.00 -32.64
CA GLU A 146 24.82 1.76 -33.91
C GLU A 146 23.61 2.70 -34.11
N GLY A 147 23.32 3.56 -33.12
CA GLY A 147 22.23 4.51 -33.15
C GLY A 147 20.88 3.95 -32.69
N LYS A 148 20.83 2.69 -32.24
CA LYS A 148 19.60 2.05 -31.75
C LYS A 148 19.21 2.65 -30.41
N LEU A 149 17.93 2.99 -30.27
CA LEU A 149 17.37 3.58 -29.05
C LEU A 149 17.06 2.50 -28.00
N TRP A 150 17.47 2.77 -26.77
CA TRP A 150 17.26 1.96 -25.57
C TRP A 150 16.65 2.81 -24.46
N VAL A 151 15.91 2.16 -23.57
CA VAL A 151 15.39 2.76 -22.33
C VAL A 151 16.12 2.10 -21.17
N GLY A 152 16.98 2.86 -20.51
CA GLY A 152 17.65 2.44 -19.28
C GLY A 152 16.77 2.78 -18.08
N GLU A 153 16.36 1.77 -17.32
CA GLU A 153 15.60 1.94 -16.08
C GLU A 153 16.16 1.06 -14.96
N SER A 154 15.85 1.42 -13.72
CA SER A 154 16.10 0.56 -12.56
C SER A 154 14.92 -0.38 -12.39
N GLY A 155 15.14 -1.68 -12.58
CA GLY A 155 14.13 -2.74 -12.50
C GLY A 155 14.78 -4.10 -12.29
N HIS A 156 13.97 -5.10 -11.91
CA HIS A 156 14.46 -6.48 -11.78
C HIS A 156 14.92 -7.00 -13.14
N GLU A 157 16.11 -7.60 -13.17
CA GLU A 157 16.69 -8.22 -14.37
C GLU A 157 15.73 -9.22 -15.00
N ASN A 158 15.80 -9.36 -16.33
CA ASN A 158 15.29 -10.57 -16.97
C ASN A 158 16.05 -11.74 -16.34
N GLU A 159 15.34 -12.65 -15.67
CA GLU A 159 15.89 -13.95 -15.29
C GLU A 159 16.53 -14.57 -16.54
N GLU A 160 17.79 -15.03 -16.44
CA GLU A 160 18.35 -16.02 -17.35
C GLU A 160 17.66 -17.38 -17.18
#